data_AF-A0A2J6PQH8-F1
#
_entry.id   AF-A0A2J6PQH8-F1
#
_cell.length_a   1.000
_cell.length_b   1.000
_cell.length_c   1.000
_cell.angle_alpha   90.00
_cell.angle_beta   90.00
_cell.angle_gamma   90.00
#
_symmetry.space_group_name_H-M   'P 1'
#
loop_
_entity.id
_entity.type
_entity.pdbx_description
1 polymer ?
#
loop_
_entity_poly.entity_id
_entity_poly.type
_entity_poly.pdbx_seq_one_letter_code
_entity_poly.pdbx_strand_id
1 'polypeptide(L)'
;SGIYKENVRFLSRAVGNLLLDYLAYITPLRQLFLRQQKPKALISPYLWSRLDGTVWPDSILSSCLVKACTRAQVPRLYIANWHHFSVAICKEKFSKKEQTDFNGLDDQENNEPGENEQDL
;
A
#
# COMPACT_ATOMS: atom_id res chain seq x y z
N SER A 1 6.77 28.13 -7.06
CA SER A 1 6.27 27.00 -7.85
C SER A 1 7.12 25.78 -7.57
N GLY A 2 6.63 24.84 -6.76
CA GLY A 2 7.37 23.62 -6.44
C GLY A 2 7.40 22.71 -7.66
N ILE A 3 8.59 22.38 -8.13
CA ILE A 3 8.79 21.36 -9.17
C ILE A 3 8.42 20.03 -8.54
N TYR A 4 7.26 19.48 -8.91
CA TYR A 4 6.93 18.09 -8.58
C TYR A 4 7.98 17.24 -9.30
N LYS A 5 8.93 16.70 -8.53
CA LYS A 5 9.84 15.67 -9.01
C LYS A 5 8.94 14.52 -9.43
N GLU A 6 8.89 14.22 -10.72
CA GLU A 6 8.18 13.06 -11.26
C GLU A 6 8.87 11.79 -10.74
N ASN A 7 8.58 11.45 -9.49
CA ASN A 7 8.94 10.18 -8.91
C ASN A 7 8.05 9.15 -9.60
N VAL A 8 8.50 8.62 -10.73
CA VAL A 8 7.79 7.57 -11.47
C VAL A 8 7.83 6.32 -10.61
N ARG A 9 6.86 6.19 -9.70
CA ARG A 9 6.66 4.98 -8.93
C ARG A 9 6.24 3.91 -9.92
N PHE A 10 7.16 2.98 -10.20
CA PHE A 10 6.94 1.87 -11.13
C PHE A 10 5.75 1.02 -10.64
N LEU A 11 4.55 1.32 -11.13
CA LEU A 11 3.43 0.42 -11.05
C LEU A 11 3.58 -0.57 -12.20
N SER A 12 3.92 -1.83 -11.90
CA SER A 12 4.06 -2.84 -12.95
C SER A 12 2.79 -2.89 -13.80
N ARG A 13 2.90 -3.16 -15.11
CA ARG A 13 1.75 -3.15 -16.03
C ARG A 13 0.59 -4.01 -15.52
N ALA A 14 0.88 -5.19 -14.96
CA ALA A 14 -0.14 -6.07 -14.42
C ALA A 14 -0.90 -5.44 -13.23
N VAL A 15 -0.17 -4.82 -12.29
CA VAL A 15 -0.79 -4.13 -11.13
C VAL A 15 -1.51 -2.86 -11.58
N GLY A 16 -0.96 -2.14 -12.57
CA GLY A 16 -1.60 -0.97 -13.17
C GLY A 16 -2.90 -1.28 -13.87
N ASN A 17 -2.95 -2.35 -14.66
CA ASN A 17 -4.17 -2.82 -15.30
C ASN A 17 -5.22 -3.24 -14.25
N LEU A 18 -4.82 -3.99 -13.23
CA LEU A 18 -5.72 -4.38 -12.15
C LEU A 18 -6.30 -3.17 -11.41
N LEU A 19 -5.46 -2.16 -11.15
CA LEU A 19 -5.92 -0.90 -10.54
C LEU A 19 -6.88 -0.16 -11.47
N LEU A 20 -6.59 -0.10 -12.77
CA LEU A 20 -7.46 0.52 -13.76
C LEU A 20 -8.81 -0.19 -13.84
N ASP A 21 -8.83 -1.52 -13.89
CA ASP A 21 -10.05 -2.33 -13.88
C ASP A 21 -10.87 -2.08 -12.61
N TYR A 22 -10.19 -2.02 -11.45
CA TYR A 22 -10.85 -1.66 -10.20
C TYR A 22 -11.52 -0.28 -10.27
N LEU A 23 -10.79 0.73 -10.78
CA LEU A 23 -11.30 2.09 -10.90
C LEU A 23 -12.43 2.20 -11.92
N ALA A 24 -12.33 1.51 -13.06
CA ALA A 24 -13.31 1.59 -14.14
C ALA A 24 -14.60 0.83 -13.83
N TYR A 25 -14.50 -0.35 -13.19
CA TYR A 25 -15.66 -1.23 -13.00
C TYR A 25 -16.17 -1.26 -11.55
N ILE A 26 -15.28 -1.30 -10.56
CA ILE A 26 -15.68 -1.48 -9.16
C ILE A 26 -16.09 -0.15 -8.51
N THR A 27 -15.37 0.93 -8.80
CA THR A 27 -15.68 2.26 -8.22
C THR A 27 -17.09 2.74 -8.59
N PRO A 28 -17.56 2.67 -9.86
CA PRO A 28 -18.94 3.07 -10.18
C PRO A 28 -19.99 2.19 -9.50
N LEU A 29 -19.75 0.88 -9.40
CA LEU A 29 -20.65 -0.03 -8.70
C LEU A 29 -20.74 0.30 -7.21
N ARG A 30 -19.60 0.56 -6.54
CA ARG A 30 -19.58 1.03 -5.15
C ARG A 30 -20.38 2.33 -4.99
N GLN A 31 -20.22 3.27 -5.91
CA GLN A 31 -20.97 4.54 -5.89
C GLN A 31 -22.47 4.32 -6.07
N LEU A 32 -22.88 3.40 -6.94
CA LEU A 32 -24.29 3.05 -7.14
C LEU A 32 -24.91 2.49 -5.84
N PHE A 33 -24.27 1.49 -5.23
CA PHE A 33 -24.75 0.90 -3.98
C PHE A 33 -24.78 1.91 -2.83
N LEU A 34 -23.76 2.77 -2.75
CA LEU A 34 -23.71 3.84 -1.75
C LEU A 34 -24.88 4.81 -1.92
N ARG A 35 -25.20 5.21 -3.16
CA ARG A 35 -26.32 6.12 -3.44
C ARG A 35 -27.69 5.50 -3.23
N GLN A 36 -27.82 4.17 -3.39
CA GLN A 36 -29.05 3.46 -3.03
C GLN A 36 -29.34 3.57 -1.53
N GLN A 37 -28.30 3.48 -0.68
CA GLN A 37 -28.45 3.63 0.78
C GLN A 37 -28.54 5.09 1.21
N LYS A 38 -27.75 5.98 0.58
CA LYS A 38 -27.65 7.41 0.91
C LYS A 38 -27.59 8.24 -0.38
N PRO A 39 -28.73 8.79 -0.85
CA PRO A 39 -28.88 9.41 -2.19
C PRO A 39 -27.92 10.56 -2.54
N LYS A 40 -27.24 11.15 -1.55
CA LYS A 40 -26.28 12.26 -1.71
C LYS A 40 -24.86 11.91 -1.26
N ALA A 41 -24.57 10.65 -0.97
CA ALA A 41 -23.24 10.24 -0.55
C ALA A 41 -22.24 10.31 -1.71
N LEU A 42 -21.05 10.79 -1.38
CA LEU A 42 -19.89 10.84 -2.27
C LEU A 42 -18.99 9.64 -1.98
N ILE A 43 -18.30 9.16 -3.01
CA ILE A 43 -17.29 8.12 -2.83
C ILE A 43 -16.07 8.71 -2.11
N SER A 44 -15.42 7.91 -1.27
CA SER A 44 -14.18 8.31 -0.61
C SER A 44 -13.11 8.69 -1.64
N PRO A 45 -12.30 9.73 -1.40
CA PRO A 45 -11.13 10.00 -2.23
C PRO A 45 -10.02 8.94 -2.05
N TYR A 46 -10.13 8.09 -1.02
CA TYR A 46 -9.17 7.02 -0.73
C TYR A 46 -9.60 5.70 -1.37
N LEU A 47 -8.66 5.05 -2.07
CA LEU A 47 -8.85 3.74 -2.70
C LEU A 47 -9.30 2.68 -1.68
N TRP A 48 -8.59 2.60 -0.56
CA TRP A 48 -8.86 1.68 0.54
C TRP A 48 -9.75 2.33 1.59
N SER A 49 -11.05 2.24 1.34
CA SER A 49 -12.09 2.80 2.18
C SER A 49 -13.27 1.84 2.27
N ARG A 50 -14.05 1.95 3.34
CA ARG A 50 -15.37 1.34 3.47
C ARG A 50 -16.38 2.09 2.60
N LEU A 51 -17.58 1.53 2.44
CA LEU A 51 -18.64 2.13 1.62
C LEU A 51 -19.13 3.47 2.20
N ASP A 52 -19.10 3.59 3.53
CA ASP A 52 -19.43 4.82 4.27
C ASP A 52 -18.36 5.93 4.15
N GLY A 53 -17.24 5.64 3.50
CA GLY A 53 -16.14 6.57 3.27
C GLY A 53 -14.98 6.48 4.27
N THR A 54 -15.12 5.69 5.34
CA THR A 54 -14.06 5.53 6.35
C THR A 54 -12.85 4.82 5.75
N VAL A 55 -11.67 5.44 5.87
CA VAL A 55 -10.40 4.88 5.41
C VAL A 55 -10.09 3.60 6.19
N TRP A 56 -9.55 2.60 5.51
CA TRP A 56 -9.14 1.38 6.19
C TRP A 56 -7.98 1.65 7.14
N PRO A 57 -8.08 1.27 8.43
CA PRO A 57 -6.92 1.26 9.30
C PRO A 57 -5.96 0.14 8.91
N ASP A 58 -4.69 0.29 9.28
CA ASP A 58 -3.61 -0.67 9.00
C ASP A 58 -3.92 -2.09 9.46
N SER A 59 -4.75 -2.24 10.50
CA SER A 59 -5.19 -3.54 11.01
C SER A 59 -6.02 -4.33 9.98
N ILE A 60 -6.84 -3.65 9.16
CA ILE A 60 -7.58 -4.30 8.08
C ILE A 60 -6.61 -4.79 7.01
N LEU A 61 -5.67 -3.94 6.59
CA LEU A 61 -4.68 -4.30 5.59
C LEU A 61 -3.82 -5.48 6.06
N SER A 62 -3.35 -5.44 7.31
CA SER A 62 -2.60 -6.53 7.95
C SER A 62 -3.41 -7.84 7.98
N SER A 63 -4.68 -7.78 8.34
CA SER A 63 -5.57 -8.96 8.36
C SER A 63 -5.77 -9.55 6.96
N CYS A 64 -5.99 -8.71 5.95
CA CYS A 64 -6.10 -9.14 4.55
C CYS A 64 -4.82 -9.84 4.08
N LEU A 65 -3.67 -9.30 4.46
CA LEU A 65 -2.36 -9.85 4.11
C LEU A 65 -2.13 -11.23 4.75
N VAL A 66 -2.40 -11.38 6.04
CA VAL A 66 -2.30 -12.66 6.75
C VAL A 66 -3.19 -13.72 6.12
N LYS A 67 -4.43 -13.36 5.75
CA LYS A 67 -5.34 -14.27 5.05
C LYS A 67 -4.80 -14.67 3.68
N ALA A 68 -4.20 -13.74 2.94
CA ALA A 68 -3.58 -14.02 1.64
C ALA A 68 -2.38 -14.96 1.77
N CYS A 69 -1.48 -14.71 2.73
CA CYS A 69 -0.35 -15.59 3.03
C CYS A 69 -0.82 -17.00 3.39
N THR A 70 -1.84 -17.10 4.24
CA THR A 70 -2.42 -18.39 4.66
C THR A 70 -2.98 -19.16 3.46
N ARG A 71 -3.72 -18.50 2.58
CA ARG A 71 -4.26 -19.12 1.36
C ARG A 71 -3.16 -19.56 0.38
N ALA A 72 -2.09 -18.78 0.29
CA ALA A 72 -0.94 -19.09 -0.56
C ALA A 72 0.04 -20.09 0.09
N GLN A 73 -0.21 -20.53 1.34
CA GLN A 73 0.66 -21.42 2.11
C GLN A 73 2.11 -20.89 2.26
N VAL A 74 2.25 -19.57 2.35
CA VAL A 74 3.54 -18.90 2.59
C VAL A 74 3.62 -18.39 4.04
N PRO A 75 4.83 -18.17 4.57
CA PRO A 75 5.00 -17.54 5.87
C PRO A 75 4.19 -16.25 6.00
N ARG A 76 3.65 -16.00 7.19
CA ARG A 76 2.88 -14.79 7.45
C ARG A 76 3.79 -13.58 7.33
N LEU A 77 3.39 -12.66 6.47
CA LEU A 77 4.09 -11.40 6.29
C LEU A 77 3.27 -10.29 6.94
N TYR A 78 3.96 -9.40 7.65
CA TYR A 78 3.40 -8.14 8.17
C TYR A 78 3.70 -7.00 7.21
N ILE A 79 3.01 -5.86 7.38
CA ILE A 79 3.21 -4.67 6.53
C ILE A 79 4.68 -4.24 6.48
N ALA A 80 5.37 -4.26 7.63
CA ALA A 80 6.79 -3.93 7.72
C ALA A 80 7.66 -4.86 6.84
N ASN A 81 7.40 -6.17 6.86
CA ASN A 81 8.14 -7.14 6.04
C ASN A 81 7.97 -6.83 4.54
N TRP A 82 6.75 -6.47 4.11
CA TRP A 82 6.50 -6.08 2.73
C TRP A 82 7.19 -4.78 2.34
N HIS A 83 7.23 -3.82 3.25
CA HIS A 83 8.01 -2.60 3.04
C HIS A 83 9.48 -2.93 2.82
N HIS A 84 10.07 -3.74 3.71
CA HIS A 84 11.48 -4.16 3.59
C HIS A 84 11.75 -4.94 2.31
N PHE A 85 10.88 -5.88 1.92
CA PHE A 85 11.03 -6.59 0.65
C PHE A 85 10.93 -5.65 -0.56
N SER A 86 9.99 -4.71 -0.54
CA SER A 86 9.83 -3.74 -1.61
C SER A 86 11.07 -2.87 -1.75
N VAL A 87 11.61 -2.37 -0.63
CA VAL A 87 12.84 -1.57 -0.59
C VAL A 87 14.03 -2.39 -1.08
N ALA A 88 14.20 -3.63 -0.61
CA ALA A 88 15.28 -4.53 -1.03
C ALA A 88 15.21 -4.84 -2.53
N ILE A 89 14.02 -5.15 -3.06
CA ILE A 89 13.79 -5.36 -4.50
C ILE A 89 14.15 -4.09 -5.28
N CYS A 90 13.74 -2.91 -4.79
CA CYS A 90 14.09 -1.64 -5.42
C CYS A 90 15.61 -1.40 -5.44
N LYS A 91 16.30 -1.69 -4.33
CA LYS A 91 17.76 -1.54 -4.21
C LYS A 91 18.53 -2.52 -5.11
N GLU A 92 18.04 -3.75 -5.26
CA GLU A 92 18.72 -4.81 -6.01
C GLU A 92 18.45 -4.77 -7.53
N LYS A 93 17.20 -4.46 -7.92
CA LYS A 93 16.76 -4.61 -9.33
C LYS A 93 16.84 -3.35 -10.16
N PHE A 94 17.02 -2.20 -9.54
CA PHE A 94 17.03 -0.91 -10.23
C PHE A 94 18.39 -0.24 -10.07
N SER A 95 18.86 0.41 -11.13
CA SER A 95 20.13 1.13 -11.13
C SER A 95 20.09 2.37 -10.21
N LYS A 96 21.25 2.89 -9.78
CA LYS A 96 21.32 4.10 -8.94
C LYS A 96 20.60 5.32 -9.53
N LYS A 97 20.48 5.40 -10.87
CA LYS A 97 19.75 6.45 -11.58
C LYS A 97 18.23 6.27 -11.54
N GLU A 98 17.76 5.02 -11.42
CA GLU A 98 16.33 4.70 -11.25
C GLU A 98 15.94 4.76 -9.76
N GLN A 99 16.87 4.49 -8.85
CA GLN A 99 16.67 4.60 -7.39
C GLN A 99 16.43 6.05 -6.93
N THR A 100 17.01 7.06 -7.59
CA THR A 100 16.81 8.49 -7.24
C THR A 100 15.37 8.98 -7.35
N ASP A 101 14.50 8.21 -8.02
CA ASP A 101 13.06 8.43 -8.13
C ASP A 101 12.28 7.81 -6.94
N PHE A 102 12.95 7.01 -6.11
CA PHE A 102 12.41 6.34 -4.92
C PHE A 102 12.96 6.88 -3.58
N ASN A 103 14.00 7.74 -3.58
CA ASN A 103 14.73 8.25 -2.41
C ASN A 103 13.90 9.02 -1.34
N GLY A 104 12.57 9.07 -1.45
CA GLY A 104 11.71 9.57 -0.36
C GLY A 104 11.37 8.52 0.71
N LEU A 105 12.03 7.35 0.70
CA LEU A 105 11.77 6.23 1.61
C LEU A 105 12.85 6.03 2.69
N ASP A 106 13.99 6.72 2.61
CA ASP A 106 15.18 6.43 3.43
C ASP A 106 15.40 7.36 4.65
N ASP A 107 14.55 8.37 4.92
CA ASP A 107 14.76 9.30 6.05
C ASP A 107 14.06 8.88 7.35
N GLN A 108 13.97 7.58 7.64
CA GLN A 108 13.58 7.13 8.99
C GLN A 108 14.16 5.77 9.39
N GLU A 109 15.46 5.58 9.17
CA GLU A 109 16.21 4.52 9.84
C GLU A 109 17.27 5.17 10.72
N ASN A 110 16.90 5.47 11.97
CA ASN A 110 17.79 5.50 13.15
C ASN A 110 17.00 5.93 14.38
N ASN A 111 16.53 4.94 15.14
CA ASN A 111 16.65 4.84 16.61
C ASN A 111 15.83 3.62 17.07
N GLU A 112 16.38 2.42 16.90
CA GLU A 112 16.07 1.33 17.82
C GLU A 112 16.90 1.54 19.10
N PRO A 113 16.30 1.71 20.30
CA PRO A 113 17.00 1.39 21.53
C PRO A 113 17.02 -0.13 21.68
N GLY A 114 18.22 -0.72 21.68
CA GLY A 114 18.43 -2.14 21.86
C GLY A 114 17.76 -2.66 23.14
N GLU A 115 16.92 -3.68 22.99
CA GLU A 115 16.45 -4.47 24.11
C GLU A 115 17.59 -5.41 24.53
N ASN A 116 18.15 -5.15 25.71
CA ASN A 116 19.17 -5.97 26.34
C ASN A 116 18.56 -7.29 26.81
N GLU A 117 19.07 -8.40 26.32
CA GLU A 117 18.82 -9.73 26.85
C GLU A 117 19.98 -10.13 27.79
N GLN A 118 19.69 -10.13 29.10
CA GLN A 118 20.41 -10.70 30.28
C GLN A 118 19.69 -10.12 31.52
N ASP A 119 19.14 -10.82 32.51
CA ASP A 119 19.36 -12.14 33.08
C ASP A 119 18.10 -12.60 33.87
N LEU A 120 17.90 -13.92 33.93
CA LEU A 120 17.14 -14.74 34.91
C LEU A 120 15.61 -14.58 35.04
#